data_AF-A0AA43CWX3-F1
#
_entry.id   AF-A0AA43CWX3-F1
#
_cell.length_a   1.000
_cell.length_b   1.000
_cell.length_c   1.000
_cell.angle_alpha   90.00
_cell.angle_beta   90.00
_cell.angle_gamma   90.00
#
_symmetry.space_group_name_H-M   'P 1'
#
loop_
_entity.id
_entity.type
_entity.pdbx_description
1 polymer ?
#
loop_
_entity_poly.entity_id
_entity_poly.type
_entity_poly.pdbx_seq_one_letter_code
_entity_poly.pdbx_strand_id
1 'polypeptide(L)'
;MALRQITFLVGIVLLAVLVSSPAQACFGPKLFVGAGSTIQQELLYALVTLYVQEKTGVESTRVEVGASQNPLDLLSADKVDLVFVPVNEPVIETIFQLSDLPPLVAGSRPVNDLQFTTVLPAVAKLNRLLTSADVELLVRQVEAGKSAMSVARKFLMRNRWI
;
A
#
# COMPACT_ATOMS: atom_id res chain seq x y z
N MET A 1 48.47 -31.50 20.10
CA MET A 1 47.01 -31.64 19.92
C MET A 1 46.22 -30.40 20.34
N ALA A 2 46.59 -29.68 21.43
CA ALA A 2 45.86 -28.51 21.92
C ALA A 2 45.70 -27.35 20.92
N LEU A 3 46.74 -27.03 20.12
CA LEU A 3 46.73 -25.90 19.19
C LEU A 3 45.68 -26.02 18.07
N ARG A 4 45.35 -27.27 17.68
CA ARG A 4 44.38 -27.59 16.63
C ARG A 4 42.93 -27.49 17.12
N GLN A 5 42.71 -27.65 18.43
CA GLN A 5 41.39 -27.47 19.06
C GLN A 5 41.07 -25.99 19.27
N ILE A 6 42.06 -25.16 19.57
CA ILE A 6 41.89 -23.72 19.75
C ILE A 6 41.48 -23.06 18.43
N THR A 7 42.14 -23.40 17.32
CA THR A 7 41.79 -22.88 15.99
C THR A 7 40.39 -23.31 15.54
N PHE A 8 39.96 -24.52 15.90
CA PHE A 8 38.60 -25.01 15.62
C PHE A 8 37.54 -24.25 16.43
N LEU A 9 37.81 -24.00 17.71
CA LEU A 9 36.94 -23.20 18.59
C LEU A 9 36.82 -21.74 18.12
N VAL A 10 37.95 -21.12 17.74
CA VAL A 10 37.96 -19.76 17.20
C VAL A 10 37.17 -19.69 15.89
N GLY A 11 37.31 -20.70 15.02
CA GLY A 11 36.53 -20.80 13.78
C GLY A 11 35.02 -20.89 14.02
N ILE A 12 34.58 -21.68 15.01
CA ILE A 12 33.15 -21.82 15.37
C ILE A 12 32.61 -20.51 15.94
N VAL A 13 33.37 -19.84 16.81
CA VAL A 13 32.97 -18.54 17.38
C VAL A 13 32.86 -17.48 16.28
N LEU A 14 33.80 -17.44 15.34
CA LEU A 14 33.74 -16.50 14.21
C LEU A 14 32.53 -16.75 13.31
N LEU A 15 32.20 -18.03 13.06
CA LEU A 15 31.03 -18.42 12.27
C LEU A 15 29.71 -18.03 12.98
N ALA A 16 29.63 -18.21 14.30
CA ALA A 16 28.45 -17.84 15.09
C ALA A 16 28.21 -16.32 15.12
N VAL A 17 29.29 -15.51 15.14
CA VAL A 17 29.19 -14.05 15.09
C VAL A 17 28.71 -13.57 13.71
N LEU A 18 29.13 -14.23 12.62
CA LEU A 18 28.70 -13.87 11.26
C LEU A 18 27.22 -14.19 10.98
N VAL A 19 26.66 -15.24 11.58
CA VAL A 19 25.24 -15.61 11.43
C VAL A 19 24.31 -14.75 12.29
N SER A 20 24.85 -14.04 13.28
CA SER A 20 24.07 -13.24 14.24
C SER A 20 23.79 -11.81 13.79
N SER A 21 24.26 -11.40 12.61
CA SER A 21 23.85 -10.13 12.03
C SER A 21 22.45 -10.30 11.47
N PRO A 22 21.40 -9.62 12.00
CA PRO A 22 20.12 -9.62 11.33
C PRO A 22 20.38 -9.06 9.94
N ALA A 23 20.19 -9.91 8.91
CA ALA A 23 19.99 -9.40 7.58
C ALA A 23 18.78 -8.48 7.69
N GLN A 24 19.02 -7.18 7.82
CA GLN A 24 18.02 -6.17 7.55
C GLN A 24 17.67 -6.43 6.09
N ALA A 25 16.63 -7.23 5.86
CA ALA A 25 16.06 -7.37 4.56
C ALA A 25 15.76 -5.95 4.11
N CYS A 26 16.45 -5.52 3.06
CA CYS A 26 16.27 -4.23 2.43
C CYS A 26 14.89 -4.22 1.76
N PHE A 27 13.83 -4.29 2.57
CA PHE A 27 12.49 -4.01 2.13
C PHE A 27 12.48 -2.53 1.77
N GLY A 28 12.04 -2.25 0.54
CA GLY A 28 11.90 -0.89 0.06
C GLY A 28 11.03 -0.05 1.00
N PRO A 29 11.08 1.28 0.83
CA PRO A 29 10.35 2.20 1.69
C PRO A 29 8.84 1.96 1.54
N LYS A 30 8.13 1.82 2.66
CA LYS A 30 6.70 1.44 2.68
C LYS A 30 5.79 2.64 2.49
N LEU A 31 4.78 2.50 1.64
CA LEU A 31 3.73 3.51 1.43
C LEU A 31 2.59 3.30 2.44
N PHE A 32 2.25 4.30 3.24
CA PHE A 32 1.16 4.23 4.20
C PHE A 32 -0.14 4.73 3.56
N VAL A 33 -1.15 3.88 3.49
CA VAL A 33 -2.45 4.21 2.87
C VAL A 33 -3.54 4.20 3.92
N GLY A 34 -4.09 5.38 4.19
CA GLY A 34 -5.22 5.59 5.08
C GLY A 34 -6.53 5.15 4.44
N ALA A 35 -7.18 4.15 5.03
CA ALA A 35 -8.51 3.70 4.64
C ALA A 35 -9.35 3.37 5.87
N GLY A 36 -10.59 3.83 5.89
CA GLY A 36 -11.59 3.44 6.89
C GLY A 36 -12.10 2.02 6.68
N SER A 37 -13.10 1.64 7.47
CA SER A 37 -13.58 0.25 7.59
C SER A 37 -14.77 -0.10 6.69
N THR A 38 -15.22 0.80 5.81
CA THR A 38 -16.31 0.48 4.87
C THR A 38 -15.84 -0.52 3.82
N ILE A 39 -16.76 -1.37 3.33
CA ILE A 39 -16.49 -2.35 2.26
C ILE A 39 -15.88 -1.67 1.03
N GLN A 40 -16.44 -0.51 0.66
CA GLN A 40 -15.99 0.28 -0.47
C GLN A 40 -14.54 0.75 -0.29
N GLN A 41 -14.18 1.30 0.88
CA GLN A 41 -12.80 1.74 1.14
C GLN A 41 -11.84 0.57 1.28
N GLU A 42 -12.28 -0.58 1.80
CA GLU A 42 -11.46 -1.80 1.83
C GLU A 42 -11.13 -2.29 0.41
N LEU A 43 -12.12 -2.29 -0.49
CA LEU A 43 -11.93 -2.64 -1.90
C LEU A 43 -11.03 -1.64 -2.62
N LEU A 44 -11.25 -0.34 -2.44
CA LEU A 44 -10.42 0.70 -3.06
C LEU A 44 -8.98 0.62 -2.56
N TYR A 45 -8.77 0.41 -1.26
CA TYR A 45 -7.45 0.14 -0.68
C TYR A 45 -6.79 -1.07 -1.36
N ALA A 46 -7.53 -2.17 -1.53
CA ALA A 46 -7.01 -3.37 -2.18
C ALA A 46 -6.61 -3.14 -3.65
N LEU A 47 -7.44 -2.43 -4.42
CA LEU A 47 -7.16 -2.09 -5.82
C LEU A 47 -5.91 -1.21 -5.94
N VAL A 48 -5.83 -0.14 -5.15
CA VAL A 48 -4.70 0.79 -5.15
C VAL A 48 -3.42 0.08 -4.72
N THR A 49 -3.45 -0.63 -3.58
CA THR A 49 -2.27 -1.30 -3.02
C THR A 49 -1.71 -2.34 -3.98
N LEU A 50 -2.55 -3.22 -4.53
CA LEU A 50 -2.11 -4.27 -5.44
C LEU A 50 -1.53 -3.68 -6.73
N TYR A 51 -2.18 -2.66 -7.28
CA TYR A 51 -1.73 -2.06 -8.53
C TYR A 51 -0.43 -1.26 -8.34
N VAL A 52 -0.32 -0.49 -7.26
CA VAL A 52 0.91 0.25 -6.92
C VAL A 52 2.06 -0.72 -6.70
N GLN A 53 1.86 -1.77 -5.89
CA GLN A 53 2.90 -2.76 -5.63
C GLN A 53 3.38 -3.42 -6.92
N GLU A 54 2.48 -3.84 -7.81
CA GLU A 54 2.87 -4.49 -9.06
C GLU A 54 3.59 -3.51 -10.01
N LYS A 55 3.14 -2.25 -10.10
CA LYS A 55 3.68 -1.30 -11.09
C LYS A 55 4.91 -0.55 -10.63
N THR A 56 5.15 -0.48 -9.33
CA THR A 56 6.22 0.35 -8.77
C THR A 56 7.19 -0.46 -7.90
N GLY A 57 6.81 -1.66 -7.47
CA GLY A 57 7.54 -2.43 -6.47
C GLY A 57 7.40 -1.89 -5.03
N VAL A 58 6.66 -0.79 -4.83
CA VAL A 58 6.45 -0.17 -3.52
C VAL A 58 5.37 -0.91 -2.75
N GLU A 59 5.74 -1.50 -1.62
CA GLU A 59 4.78 -2.14 -0.71
C GLU A 59 3.94 -1.09 0.01
N SER A 60 2.65 -1.37 0.20
CA SER A 60 1.76 -0.50 0.96
C SER A 60 1.35 -1.13 2.29
N THR A 61 1.19 -0.29 3.32
CA THR A 61 0.68 -0.65 4.64
C THR A 61 -0.61 0.12 4.91
N ARG A 62 -1.66 -0.58 5.31
CA ARG A 62 -2.92 0.04 5.71
C ARG A 62 -2.75 0.78 7.02
N VAL A 63 -3.23 2.02 7.06
CA VAL A 63 -3.48 2.76 8.30
C VAL A 63 -4.99 2.89 8.42
N GLU A 64 -5.55 2.41 9.53
CA GLU A 64 -6.99 2.49 9.77
C GLU A 64 -7.38 3.93 10.10
N VAL A 65 -8.38 4.46 9.38
CA VAL A 65 -8.97 5.76 9.66
C VAL A 65 -10.26 5.55 10.44
N GLY A 66 -10.28 6.02 11.69
CA GLY A 66 -11.46 5.89 12.54
C GLY A 66 -12.65 6.68 12.01
N ALA A 67 -13.87 6.23 12.30
CA ALA A 67 -15.11 6.87 11.78
C ALA A 67 -15.26 8.35 12.17
N SER A 68 -14.74 8.76 13.33
CA SER A 68 -14.78 10.15 13.81
C SER A 68 -13.49 10.93 13.55
N GLN A 69 -12.52 10.33 12.86
CA GLN A 69 -11.22 10.94 12.58
C GLN A 69 -11.26 11.62 11.22
N ASN A 70 -10.82 12.87 11.13
CA ASN A 70 -10.62 13.52 9.85
C ASN A 70 -9.42 12.86 9.13
N PRO A 71 -9.60 12.30 7.92
CA PRO A 71 -8.50 11.66 7.19
C PRO A 71 -7.39 12.65 6.76
N LEU A 72 -7.72 13.93 6.56
CA LEU A 72 -6.75 14.98 6.19
C LEU A 72 -5.82 15.35 7.35
N ASP A 73 -6.23 15.14 8.60
CA ASP A 73 -5.37 15.35 9.76
C ASP A 73 -4.25 14.31 9.81
N LEU A 74 -4.53 13.08 9.37
CA LEU A 74 -3.50 12.03 9.25
C LEU A 74 -2.47 12.37 8.18
N LEU A 75 -2.92 12.95 7.07
CA LEU A 75 -2.07 13.39 5.97
C LEU A 75 -1.16 14.55 6.43
N SER A 76 -1.75 15.54 7.10
CA SER A 76 -1.05 16.73 7.59
C SER A 76 -0.07 16.41 8.74
N ALA A 77 -0.30 15.32 9.45
CA ALA A 77 0.59 14.82 10.50
C ALA A 77 1.64 13.81 9.97
N ASP A 78 1.79 13.66 8.65
CA ASP A 78 2.68 12.71 7.97
C ASP A 78 2.52 11.24 8.46
N LYS A 79 1.32 10.86 8.92
CA LYS A 79 1.01 9.49 9.36
C LYS A 79 0.62 8.57 8.22
N VAL A 80 0.15 9.16 7.11
CA VAL A 80 -0.24 8.46 5.89
C VAL A 80 0.33 9.20 4.69
N ASP A 81 0.67 8.44 3.65
CA ASP A 81 1.17 8.96 2.38
C ASP A 81 0.03 9.19 1.39
N LEU A 82 -1.01 8.34 1.45
CA LEU A 82 -2.24 8.44 0.65
C LEU A 82 -3.44 8.26 1.58
N VAL A 83 -4.55 8.96 1.34
CA VAL A 83 -5.75 8.80 2.17
C VAL A 83 -7.05 8.97 1.39
N PHE A 84 -8.03 8.12 1.67
CA PHE A 84 -9.39 8.28 1.14
C PHE A 84 -10.17 9.30 1.96
N VAL A 85 -10.76 10.29 1.29
CA VAL A 85 -11.57 11.34 1.92
C VAL A 85 -13.06 11.11 1.65
N PRO A 86 -13.96 11.63 2.49
CA PRO A 86 -15.40 11.67 2.21
C PRO A 86 -15.72 12.31 0.85
N VAL A 87 -16.74 11.78 0.16
CA VAL A 87 -17.11 12.15 -1.23
C VAL A 87 -17.39 13.65 -1.42
N ASN A 88 -17.95 14.31 -0.40
CA ASN A 88 -18.36 15.71 -0.46
C ASN A 88 -17.38 16.68 0.22
N GLU A 89 -16.19 16.21 0.61
CA GLU A 89 -15.19 17.08 1.21
C GLU A 89 -14.44 17.84 0.10
N PRO A 90 -14.40 19.18 0.15
CA PRO A 90 -13.72 19.96 -0.88
C PRO A 90 -12.21 19.75 -0.78
N VAL A 91 -11.64 19.01 -1.73
CA VAL A 91 -10.20 18.80 -1.83
C VAL A 91 -9.67 19.36 -3.15
N ILE A 92 -8.57 20.10 -3.06
CA ILE A 92 -7.99 20.85 -4.18
C ILE A 92 -7.26 19.91 -5.16
N GLU A 93 -6.58 18.88 -4.66
CA GLU A 93 -5.76 17.97 -5.48
C GLU A 93 -6.03 16.50 -5.14
N THR A 94 -6.85 15.85 -5.95
CA THR A 94 -7.13 14.40 -5.86
C THR A 94 -6.35 13.64 -6.92
N ILE A 95 -5.73 12.51 -6.54
CA ILE A 95 -4.94 11.67 -7.45
C ILE A 95 -5.74 10.48 -8.01
N PHE A 96 -6.87 10.16 -7.37
CA PHE A 96 -7.84 9.18 -7.80
C PHE A 96 -9.23 9.73 -7.49
N GLN A 97 -10.10 9.78 -8.50
CA GLN A 97 -11.45 10.27 -8.35
C GLN A 97 -12.34 9.61 -9.39
N LEU A 98 -13.34 8.89 -8.90
CA LEU A 98 -14.44 8.33 -9.67
C LEU A 98 -15.74 8.85 -9.03
N SER A 99 -16.74 9.14 -9.86
CA SER A 99 -18.04 9.63 -9.38
C SER A 99 -18.60 8.71 -8.30
N ASP A 100 -19.12 9.31 -7.23
CA ASP A 100 -19.76 8.65 -6.09
C ASP A 100 -18.84 7.74 -5.25
N LEU A 101 -17.52 7.79 -5.48
CA LEU A 101 -16.54 7.09 -4.66
C LEU A 101 -15.66 8.06 -3.84
N PRO A 102 -15.20 7.66 -2.64
CA PRO A 102 -14.21 8.41 -1.87
C PRO A 102 -12.99 8.77 -2.73
N PRO A 103 -12.66 10.06 -2.92
CA PRO A 103 -11.43 10.44 -3.60
C PRO A 103 -10.20 10.01 -2.81
N LEU A 104 -9.08 9.78 -3.51
CA LEU A 104 -7.78 9.56 -2.88
C LEU A 104 -6.92 10.81 -3.01
N VAL A 105 -6.32 11.21 -1.90
CA VAL A 105 -5.45 12.39 -1.76
C VAL A 105 -4.04 11.93 -1.44
N ALA A 106 -3.04 12.63 -2.00
CA ALA A 106 -1.63 12.37 -1.74
C ALA A 106 -1.06 13.34 -0.70
N GLY A 107 -0.19 12.83 0.16
CA GLY A 107 0.60 13.62 1.10
C GLY A 107 1.91 14.10 0.44
N SER A 108 2.74 14.74 1.25
CA SER A 108 3.99 15.35 0.79
C SER A 108 5.02 14.33 0.28
N ARG A 109 5.08 13.12 0.87
CA ARG A 109 6.11 12.13 0.55
C ARG A 109 5.99 11.57 -0.87
N PRO A 110 4.82 11.08 -1.35
CA PRO A 110 4.68 10.64 -2.74
C PRO A 110 4.93 11.73 -3.79
N VAL A 111 4.77 13.00 -3.41
CA VAL A 111 4.99 14.15 -4.29
C VAL A 111 6.47 14.53 -4.37
N ASN A 112 7.16 14.57 -3.23
CA ASN A 112 8.47 15.20 -3.12
C ASN A 112 9.64 14.20 -3.00
N ASP A 113 9.39 12.97 -2.54
CA ASP A 113 10.43 11.98 -2.32
C ASP A 113 10.66 11.15 -3.60
N LEU A 114 11.93 11.13 -4.05
CA LEU A 114 12.38 10.42 -5.23
C LEU A 114 12.02 8.93 -5.21
N GLN A 115 11.95 8.33 -4.02
CA GLN A 115 11.63 6.92 -3.82
C GLN A 115 10.17 6.58 -4.21
N PHE A 116 9.28 7.56 -4.26
CA PHE A 116 7.84 7.38 -4.51
C PHE A 116 7.33 8.04 -5.80
N THR A 117 8.24 8.58 -6.62
CA THR A 117 7.91 9.31 -7.85
C THR A 117 7.04 8.55 -8.85
N THR A 118 7.06 7.20 -8.81
CA THR A 118 6.25 6.35 -9.69
C THR A 118 4.87 6.01 -9.13
N VAL A 119 4.61 6.29 -7.85
CA VAL A 119 3.32 5.98 -7.19
C VAL A 119 2.19 6.84 -7.76
N LEU A 120 2.36 8.16 -7.81
CA LEU A 120 1.30 9.05 -8.30
C LEU A 120 0.94 8.79 -9.77
N PRO A 121 1.90 8.60 -10.70
CA PRO A 121 1.61 8.16 -12.06
C PRO A 121 0.88 6.82 -12.13
N ALA A 122 1.23 5.85 -11.27
CA ALA A 122 0.56 4.55 -11.22
C ALA A 122 -0.90 4.70 -10.77
N VAL A 123 -1.16 5.44 -9.69
CA VAL A 123 -2.54 5.70 -9.22
C VAL A 123 -3.34 6.46 -10.28
N ALA A 124 -2.77 7.47 -10.91
CA ALA A 124 -3.44 8.22 -11.97
C ALA A 124 -3.73 7.36 -13.21
N LYS A 125 -2.90 6.35 -13.49
CA LYS A 125 -3.16 5.35 -14.54
C LYS A 125 -4.29 4.41 -14.12
N LEU A 126 -4.32 3.94 -12.88
CA LEU A 126 -5.41 3.11 -12.36
C LEU A 126 -6.75 3.86 -12.43
N ASN A 127 -6.78 5.15 -12.07
CA ASN A 127 -7.98 5.98 -12.15
C ASN A 127 -8.55 6.07 -13.58
N ARG A 128 -7.67 6.06 -14.59
CA ARG A 128 -8.07 6.06 -16.01
C ARG A 128 -8.56 4.71 -16.51
N LEU A 129 -8.18 3.62 -15.86
CA LEU A 129 -8.54 2.26 -16.26
C LEU A 129 -9.85 1.79 -15.61
N LEU A 130 -10.11 2.22 -14.37
CA LEU A 130 -11.31 1.84 -13.62
C LEU A 130 -12.51 2.71 -14.02
N THR A 131 -13.69 2.09 -13.98
CA THR A 131 -14.98 2.78 -14.04
C THR A 131 -15.77 2.59 -12.74
N SER A 132 -16.71 3.49 -12.43
CA SER A 132 -17.59 3.31 -11.26
C SER A 132 -18.39 1.99 -11.35
N ALA A 133 -18.80 1.59 -12.55
CA ALA A 133 -19.50 0.32 -12.79
C ALA A 133 -18.63 -0.90 -12.44
N ASP A 134 -17.33 -0.87 -12.74
CA ASP A 134 -16.41 -1.93 -12.33
C ASP A 134 -16.34 -2.03 -10.80
N VAL A 135 -16.21 -0.89 -10.12
CA VAL A 135 -16.12 -0.87 -8.65
C VAL A 135 -17.41 -1.39 -8.03
N GLU A 136 -18.59 -0.98 -8.51
CA GLU A 136 -19.88 -1.49 -8.03
C GLU A 136 -19.99 -3.02 -8.15
N LEU A 137 -19.58 -3.59 -9.28
CA LEU A 137 -19.59 -5.05 -9.47
C LEU A 137 -18.65 -5.78 -8.51
N LEU A 138 -17.52 -5.17 -8.16
CA LEU A 138 -16.57 -5.72 -7.21
C LEU A 138 -17.08 -5.57 -5.76
N VAL A 139 -17.71 -4.45 -5.41
CA VAL A 139 -18.33 -4.22 -4.09
C VAL A 139 -19.37 -5.30 -3.81
N ARG A 140 -20.27 -5.60 -4.75
CA ARG A 140 -21.28 -6.67 -4.60
C ARG A 140 -20.67 -8.04 -4.31
N GLN A 141 -19.48 -8.31 -4.84
CA GLN A 141 -18.77 -9.56 -4.55
C GLN A 141 -18.17 -9.61 -3.15
N VAL A 142 -17.71 -8.47 -2.64
CA VAL A 142 -17.20 -8.36 -1.26
C VAL A 142 -18.35 -8.42 -0.26
N GLU A 143 -19.47 -7.76 -0.57
CA GLU A 143 -20.73 -7.87 0.20
C GLU A 143 -21.24 -9.32 0.27
N ALA A 144 -21.05 -10.09 -0.80
CA ALA A 144 -21.33 -11.53 -0.82
C ALA A 144 -20.32 -12.38 -0.02
N GLY A 145 -19.44 -11.77 0.77
CA GLY A 145 -18.51 -12.43 1.69
C GLY A 145 -17.14 -12.78 1.09
N LYS A 146 -16.81 -12.34 -0.12
CA LYS A 146 -15.47 -12.57 -0.68
C LYS A 146 -14.47 -11.55 -0.13
N SER A 147 -13.21 -11.95 0.05
CA SER A 147 -12.13 -11.03 0.43
C SER A 147 -11.90 -9.95 -0.65
N ALA A 148 -11.86 -8.68 -0.23
CA ALA A 148 -11.54 -7.53 -1.09
C ALA A 148 -10.23 -7.71 -1.86
N MET A 149 -9.17 -8.17 -1.18
CA MET A 149 -7.86 -8.44 -1.79
C MET A 149 -7.93 -9.51 -2.89
N SER A 150 -8.69 -10.59 -2.64
CA SER A 150 -8.84 -11.67 -3.63
C SER A 150 -9.64 -11.21 -4.85
N VAL A 151 -10.74 -10.46 -4.62
CA VAL A 151 -11.60 -9.91 -5.67
C VAL A 151 -10.83 -8.91 -6.53
N ALA A 152 -10.15 -7.94 -5.91
CA ALA A 152 -9.32 -6.96 -6.58
C ALA A 152 -8.21 -7.62 -7.41
N ARG A 153 -7.44 -8.56 -6.84
CA ARG A 153 -6.38 -9.27 -7.58
C ARG A 153 -6.91 -10.00 -8.81
N LYS A 154 -7.99 -10.77 -8.66
CA LYS A 154 -8.59 -11.50 -9.79
C LYS A 154 -9.08 -10.56 -10.89
N PHE A 155 -9.66 -9.43 -10.51
CA PHE A 155 -10.11 -8.41 -11.46
C PHE A 155 -8.93 -7.79 -12.23
N LEU A 156 -7.88 -7.36 -11.52
CA LEU A 156 -6.70 -6.75 -12.13
C LEU A 156 -6.00 -7.74 -13.09
N MET A 157 -5.84 -9.01 -12.69
CA MET A 157 -5.25 -10.05 -13.55
C MET A 157 -6.12 -10.35 -14.79
N ARG A 158 -7.44 -10.44 -14.63
CA ARG A 158 -8.37 -10.71 -15.74
C ARG A 158 -8.27 -9.63 -16.82
N ASN A 159 -8.13 -8.38 -16.40
CA ASN A 159 -7.95 -7.25 -17.30
C ASN A 159 -6.50 -7.07 -17.78
N ARG A 160 -5.56 -7.94 -17.36
CA ARG A 160 -4.11 -7.86 -17.65
C ARG A 160 -3.48 -6.55 -17.20
N TRP A 161 -3.97 -6.01 -16.10
CA TRP A 161 -3.44 -4.80 -15.48
C TRP A 161 -2.34 -5.10 -14.49
N ILE A 162 -2.30 -6.32 -13.96
CA ILE A 162 -1.17 -6.94 -13.25
C ILE A 162 -0.91 -8.32 -13.86
#